data_AF-A0A960UXT5-F1
#
_entry.id   AF-A0A960UXT5-F1
#
_cell.length_a   1.000
_cell.length_b   1.000
_cell.length_c   1.000
_cell.angle_alpha   90.00
_cell.angle_beta   90.00
_cell.angle_gamma   90.00
#
_symmetry.space_group_name_H-M   'P 1'
#
loop_
_entity.id
_entity.type
_entity.pdbx_description
1 polymer ?
#
loop_
_entity_poly.entity_id
_entity_poly.type
_entity_poly.pdbx_seq_one_letter_code
_entity_poly.pdbx_strand_id
1 'polypeptide(L)'
;MALNVLGTELQICSQNPVTGFYRNGCCDTGPEDRGLHTVCALMSAEFLEFSRRMGNDLSTPAPHFGFPGLKANDRWCLCMLRWLEALEHNMAPQVYLAGTHISVIEHIDMETLRQYALDA
;
A
#
# COMPACT_ATOMS: atom_id res chain seq x y z
N MET A 1 -0.57 10.99 -16.30
CA MET A 1 -1.41 10.40 -15.23
C MET A 1 -0.93 8.98 -15.01
N ALA A 2 -0.86 8.53 -13.77
CA ALA A 2 -0.39 7.19 -13.46
C ALA A 2 -1.44 6.13 -13.83
N LEU A 3 -1.01 4.93 -14.14
CA LEU A 3 -1.89 3.78 -14.40
C LEU A 3 -1.91 2.83 -13.21
N ASN A 4 -3.03 2.13 -13.03
CA ASN A 4 -3.13 1.02 -12.12
C ASN A 4 -2.73 -0.31 -12.77
N VAL A 5 -2.62 -1.37 -11.97
CA VAL A 5 -2.27 -2.72 -12.43
C VAL A 5 -3.28 -3.34 -13.42
N LEU A 6 -4.46 -2.75 -13.56
CA LEU A 6 -5.47 -3.14 -14.55
C LEU A 6 -5.28 -2.42 -15.91
N GLY A 7 -4.27 -1.55 -16.03
CA GLY A 7 -3.99 -0.77 -17.24
C GLY A 7 -4.90 0.43 -17.44
N THR A 8 -5.65 0.84 -16.41
CA THR A 8 -6.54 2.01 -16.44
C THR A 8 -5.99 3.12 -15.56
N GLU A 9 -6.66 4.28 -15.52
CA GLU A 9 -6.24 5.40 -14.68
C GLU A 9 -6.17 5.00 -13.19
N LEU A 10 -5.08 5.38 -12.52
CA LEU A 10 -4.88 5.11 -11.10
C LEU A 10 -5.93 5.81 -10.24
N GLN A 11 -6.68 5.05 -9.45
CA GLN A 11 -7.70 5.58 -8.56
C GLN A 11 -7.13 6.01 -7.21
N ILE A 12 -7.88 6.88 -6.52
CA ILE A 12 -7.58 7.30 -5.15
C ILE A 12 -7.61 6.06 -4.23
N CYS A 13 -6.55 5.88 -3.46
CA CYS A 13 -6.47 4.85 -2.44
C CYS A 13 -7.20 5.28 -1.14
N SER A 14 -6.86 6.47 -0.61
CA SER A 14 -7.49 7.01 0.61
C SER A 14 -7.34 8.52 0.75
N GLN A 15 -8.38 9.19 1.25
CA GLN A 15 -8.34 10.61 1.65
C GLN A 15 -8.53 10.81 3.16
N ASN A 16 -8.84 9.75 3.90
CA ASN A 16 -8.99 9.83 5.36
C ASN A 16 -8.65 8.46 5.99
N PRO A 17 -7.41 8.26 6.46
CA PRO A 17 -6.29 9.20 6.43
C PRO A 17 -5.78 9.45 5.00
N VAL A 18 -5.25 10.66 4.73
CA VAL A 18 -4.63 10.97 3.43
C VAL A 18 -3.35 10.15 3.27
N THR A 19 -3.29 9.35 2.21
CA THR A 19 -2.17 8.44 1.91
C THR A 19 -1.34 8.94 0.72
N GLY A 20 -0.40 8.11 0.25
CA GLY A 20 0.46 8.36 -0.89
C GLY A 20 1.77 9.00 -0.47
N PHE A 21 2.86 8.70 -1.19
CA PHE A 21 4.15 9.34 -0.94
C PHE A 21 4.04 10.87 -1.03
N TYR A 22 3.32 11.37 -2.04
CA TYR A 22 3.04 12.79 -2.24
C TYR A 22 1.89 13.36 -1.39
N ARG A 23 1.27 12.55 -0.52
CA ARG A 23 0.11 12.94 0.31
C ARG A 23 -1.06 13.53 -0.49
N ASN A 24 -1.31 12.97 -1.68
CA ASN A 24 -2.42 13.32 -2.57
C ASN A 24 -3.57 12.27 -2.55
N GLY A 25 -3.42 11.20 -1.76
CA GLY A 25 -4.37 10.11 -1.65
C GLY A 25 -4.22 8.98 -2.68
N CYS A 26 -3.30 9.10 -3.63
CA CYS A 26 -3.01 8.10 -4.65
C CYS A 26 -1.68 7.39 -4.36
N CYS A 27 -1.54 6.16 -4.86
CA CYS A 27 -0.28 5.41 -4.76
C CYS A 27 0.63 5.66 -5.99
N ASP A 28 0.60 6.88 -6.52
CA ASP A 28 1.56 7.31 -7.54
C ASP A 28 2.94 7.54 -6.91
N THR A 29 3.95 7.41 -7.76
CA THR A 29 5.35 7.37 -7.33
C THR A 29 6.24 8.13 -8.31
N GLY A 30 7.52 8.30 -7.96
CA GLY A 30 8.51 8.98 -8.79
C GLY A 30 9.93 8.82 -8.22
N PRO A 31 10.94 9.47 -8.80
CA PRO A 31 12.35 9.20 -8.49
C PRO A 31 12.76 9.39 -7.03
N GLU A 32 12.04 10.23 -6.28
CA GLU A 32 12.29 10.51 -4.86
C GLU A 32 11.75 9.40 -3.94
N ASP A 33 10.75 8.65 -4.39
CA ASP A 33 10.08 7.60 -3.62
C ASP A 33 10.84 6.28 -3.73
N ARG A 34 11.97 6.20 -3.03
CA ARG A 34 12.78 4.96 -2.98
C ARG A 34 12.06 3.79 -2.32
N GLY A 35 11.00 4.05 -1.56
CA GLY A 35 10.18 3.03 -0.92
C GLY A 35 9.17 2.39 -1.86
N LEU A 36 8.89 3.02 -3.01
CA LEU A 36 7.86 2.62 -3.96
C LEU A 36 6.53 2.40 -3.24
N HIS A 37 5.93 3.46 -2.72
CA HIS A 37 4.63 3.44 -2.03
C HIS A 37 3.48 3.26 -3.03
N THR A 38 3.49 2.11 -3.73
CA THR A 38 2.71 1.84 -4.93
C THR A 38 1.59 0.83 -4.73
N VAL A 39 1.50 0.19 -3.56
CA VAL A 39 0.48 -0.82 -3.25
C VAL A 39 -0.62 -0.21 -2.39
N CYS A 40 -1.85 -0.09 -2.92
CA CYS A 40 -2.99 0.33 -2.11
C CYS A 40 -3.52 -0.87 -1.32
N ALA A 41 -3.24 -0.90 -0.03
CA ALA A 41 -3.61 -2.00 0.85
C ALA A 41 -4.60 -1.59 1.93
N LEU A 42 -5.45 -2.53 2.35
CA LEU A 42 -6.30 -2.42 3.52
C LEU A 42 -5.55 -2.93 4.74
N MET A 43 -5.34 -2.06 5.73
CA MET A 43 -4.65 -2.44 6.97
C MET A 43 -5.52 -3.42 7.76
N SER A 44 -4.92 -4.49 8.25
CA SER A 44 -5.48 -5.36 9.28
C SER A 44 -4.68 -5.24 10.57
N ALA A 45 -5.26 -5.65 11.71
CA ALA A 45 -4.54 -5.64 12.98
C ALA A 45 -3.33 -6.58 12.95
N GLU A 46 -3.47 -7.72 12.27
CA GLU A 46 -2.46 -8.75 12.09
C GLU A 46 -1.27 -8.23 11.26
N PHE A 47 -1.57 -7.57 10.12
CA PHE A 47 -0.53 -6.97 9.29
C PHE A 47 0.20 -5.85 10.02
N LEU A 48 -0.53 -4.96 10.72
CA LEU A 48 0.08 -3.85 11.45
C LEU A 48 1.04 -4.33 12.55
N GLU A 49 0.66 -5.36 13.30
CA GLU A 49 1.53 -5.96 14.31
C GLU A 49 2.73 -6.69 13.68
N PHE A 50 2.53 -7.40 12.57
CA PHE A 50 3.62 -8.00 11.81
C PHE A 50 4.60 -6.94 11.30
N SER A 51 4.10 -5.90 10.65
CA SER A 51 4.91 -4.83 10.06
C SER A 51 5.78 -4.15 11.12
N ARG A 52 5.19 -3.88 12.30
CA ARG A 52 5.91 -3.33 13.46
C ARG A 52 7.05 -4.24 13.92
N ARG A 53 6.82 -5.56 13.99
CA ARG A 53 7.86 -6.54 14.36
C ARG A 53 8.99 -6.63 13.33
N MET A 54 8.68 -6.40 12.05
CA MET A 54 9.65 -6.33 10.95
C MET A 54 10.33 -4.95 10.82
N GLY A 55 10.16 -4.08 11.82
CA GLY A 55 10.81 -2.77 11.87
C GLY A 55 10.14 -1.70 11.01
N ASN A 56 8.88 -1.90 10.62
CA ASN A 56 8.05 -0.93 9.91
C ASN A 56 6.80 -0.61 10.73
N ASP A 57 6.96 0.20 11.78
CA ASP A 57 5.84 0.60 12.62
C ASP A 57 4.93 1.61 11.91
N LEU A 58 3.81 1.11 11.41
CA LEU A 58 2.75 1.90 10.80
C LEU A 58 1.62 2.26 11.79
N SER A 59 1.68 1.80 13.04
CA SER A 59 0.60 2.01 14.02
C SER A 59 0.87 3.20 14.94
N THR A 60 2.14 3.44 15.28
CA THR A 60 2.51 4.55 16.15
C THR A 60 2.41 5.89 15.39
N PRO A 61 1.64 6.88 15.89
CA PRO A 61 1.58 8.21 15.27
C PRO A 61 2.95 8.89 15.25
N ALA A 62 3.27 9.56 14.14
CA ALA A 62 4.45 10.42 14.03
C ALA A 62 4.03 11.82 13.55
N PRO A 63 3.50 12.69 14.44
CA PRO A 63 2.94 13.99 14.08
C PRO A 63 3.92 14.91 13.36
N HIS A 64 5.21 14.81 13.69
CA HIS A 64 6.28 15.59 13.04
C HIS A 64 6.42 15.29 11.55
N PHE A 65 5.95 14.13 11.08
CA PHE A 65 5.91 13.74 9.66
C PHE A 65 4.49 13.80 9.08
N GLY A 66 3.52 14.36 9.81
CA GLY A 66 2.11 14.35 9.42
C GLY A 66 1.54 12.94 9.29
N PHE A 67 2.10 11.96 9.99
CA PHE A 67 1.65 10.56 9.97
C PHE A 67 0.74 10.29 11.17
N PRO A 68 -0.54 9.94 10.97
CA PRO A 68 -1.51 9.81 12.06
C PRO A 68 -1.34 8.52 12.87
N GLY A 69 -0.57 7.54 12.39
CA GLY A 69 -0.65 6.17 12.85
C GLY A 69 -1.89 5.49 12.26
N LEU A 70 -1.72 4.28 11.75
CA LEU A 70 -2.79 3.53 11.09
C LEU A 70 -3.45 2.56 12.04
N LYS A 71 -4.70 2.25 11.75
CA LYS A 71 -5.50 1.21 12.42
C LYS A 71 -6.08 0.24 11.40
N ALA A 72 -6.63 -0.86 11.90
CA ALA A 72 -7.37 -1.78 11.05
C ALA A 72 -8.51 -1.05 10.30
N ASN A 73 -8.70 -1.42 9.05
CA ASN A 73 -9.60 -0.83 8.05
C ASN A 73 -9.15 0.50 7.44
N ASP A 74 -8.03 1.09 7.85
CA ASP A 74 -7.44 2.19 7.08
C ASP A 74 -6.91 1.65 5.76
N ARG A 75 -7.00 2.47 4.69
CA ARG A 75 -6.32 2.20 3.43
C ARG A 75 -5.05 3.01 3.35
N TRP A 76 -3.96 2.38 2.91
CA TRP A 76 -2.67 3.03 2.83
C TRP A 76 -1.85 2.55 1.63
N CYS A 77 -1.03 3.45 1.11
CA CYS A 77 -0.07 3.17 0.05
C CYS A 77 1.18 2.62 0.71
N LEU A 78 1.31 1.30 0.70
CA LEU A 78 2.45 0.58 1.26
C LEU A 78 3.62 0.56 0.29
N CYS A 79 4.83 0.60 0.85
CA CYS A 79 6.04 0.26 0.12
C CYS A 79 5.88 -1.13 -0.51
N MET A 80 6.15 -1.25 -1.81
CA MET A 80 6.06 -2.51 -2.56
C MET A 80 6.86 -3.63 -1.87
N LEU A 81 8.09 -3.34 -1.44
CA LEU A 81 8.93 -4.33 -0.77
C LEU A 81 8.40 -4.76 0.60
N ARG A 82 7.67 -3.89 1.32
CA ARG A 82 7.03 -4.25 2.60
C ARG A 82 5.79 -5.11 2.41
N TRP A 83 5.05 -4.89 1.32
CA TRP A 83 3.96 -5.78 0.95
C TRP A 83 4.48 -7.15 0.51
N LEU A 84 5.57 -7.18 -0.28
CA LEU A 84 6.23 -8.42 -0.69
C LEU A 84 6.80 -9.22 0.51
N GLU A 85 7.48 -8.55 1.45
CA GLU A 85 7.93 -9.17 2.71
C GLU A 85 6.75 -9.79 3.47
N ALA A 86 5.61 -9.09 3.54
CA ALA A 86 4.42 -9.64 4.18
C ALA A 86 3.87 -10.85 3.42
N LEU A 87 3.92 -10.87 2.08
CA LEU A 87 3.49 -12.01 1.27
C LEU A 87 4.33 -13.26 1.57
N GLU A 88 5.66 -13.13 1.60
CA GLU A 88 6.58 -14.23 1.92
C GLU A 88 6.33 -14.85 3.29
N HIS A 89 5.80 -14.06 4.22
CA HIS A 89 5.43 -14.48 5.57
C HIS A 89 3.97 -14.89 5.75
N ASN A 90 3.16 -14.93 4.68
CA ASN A 90 1.70 -15.18 4.71
C ASN A 90 0.93 -14.16 5.57
N MET A 91 1.43 -12.92 5.65
CA MET A 91 0.86 -11.80 6.39
C MET A 91 0.47 -10.64 5.47
N ALA A 92 0.48 -10.83 4.16
CA ALA A 92 0.14 -9.79 3.19
C ALA A 92 -1.28 -9.25 3.42
N PRO A 93 -1.46 -7.92 3.52
CA PRO A 93 -2.77 -7.32 3.61
C PRO A 93 -3.49 -7.38 2.26
N GLN A 94 -4.82 -7.36 2.29
CA GLN A 94 -5.65 -7.29 1.09
C GLN A 94 -5.38 -5.98 0.33
N VAL A 95 -5.58 -6.00 -1.00
CA VAL A 95 -5.23 -4.89 -1.90
C VAL A 95 -6.44 -4.40 -2.70
N TYR A 96 -6.37 -3.14 -3.12
CA TYR A 96 -7.26 -2.56 -4.12
C TYR A 96 -6.48 -2.41 -5.45
N LEU A 97 -6.83 -3.22 -6.44
CA LEU A 97 -6.17 -3.25 -7.75
C LEU A 97 -6.33 -1.90 -8.45
N ALA A 98 -7.50 -1.27 -8.38
CA ALA A 98 -7.74 0.00 -9.07
C ALA A 98 -6.90 1.15 -8.48
N GLY A 99 -6.50 1.05 -7.21
CA GLY A 99 -5.65 2.02 -6.50
C GLY A 99 -4.16 1.62 -6.42
N THR A 100 -3.78 0.47 -6.99
CA THR A 100 -2.40 -0.05 -6.97
C THR A 100 -1.70 0.30 -8.28
N HIS A 101 -0.53 0.93 -8.20
CA HIS A 101 0.21 1.43 -9.36
C HIS A 101 0.70 0.30 -10.27
N ILE A 102 0.73 0.55 -11.58
CA ILE A 102 1.08 -0.45 -12.60
C ILE A 102 2.46 -1.09 -12.38
N SER A 103 3.43 -0.35 -11.84
CA SER A 103 4.80 -0.86 -11.60
C SER A 103 4.85 -2.04 -10.62
N VAL A 104 3.80 -2.29 -9.84
CA VAL A 104 3.75 -3.44 -8.92
C VAL A 104 3.81 -4.76 -9.69
N ILE A 105 3.31 -4.81 -10.93
CA ILE A 105 3.32 -6.03 -11.75
C ILE A 105 4.72 -6.41 -12.27
N GLU A 106 5.71 -5.52 -12.10
CA GLU A 106 7.12 -5.82 -12.38
C GLU A 106 7.74 -6.72 -11.29
N HIS A 107 7.10 -6.82 -10.13
CA HIS A 107 7.60 -7.53 -8.95
C HIS A 107 6.69 -8.66 -8.49
N ILE A 108 5.37 -8.50 -8.64
CA ILE A 108 4.35 -9.47 -8.20
C ILE A 108 3.42 -9.75 -9.36
N ASP A 109 3.17 -11.03 -9.67
CA ASP A 109 2.30 -11.37 -10.78
C ASP A 109 0.82 -11.02 -10.49
N MET A 110 0.06 -10.79 -11.57
CA MET A 110 -1.34 -10.39 -11.48
C MET A 110 -2.25 -11.47 -10.88
N GLU A 111 -1.89 -12.75 -10.92
CA GLU A 111 -2.69 -13.81 -10.32
C GLU A 111 -2.58 -13.74 -8.80
N THR A 112 -1.37 -13.56 -8.28
CA THR A 112 -1.12 -13.31 -6.86
C THR A 112 -1.86 -12.07 -6.38
N LEU A 113 -1.77 -10.93 -7.07
CA LEU A 113 -2.51 -9.72 -6.68
C LEU A 113 -4.02 -9.95 -6.62
N ARG A 114 -4.60 -10.70 -7.57
CA ARG A 114 -6.03 -11.03 -7.58
C ARG A 114 -6.46 -11.89 -6.39
N GLN A 115 -5.60 -12.76 -5.86
CA GLN A 115 -5.93 -13.57 -4.68
C GLN A 115 -6.13 -12.71 -3.42
N TYR A 116 -5.50 -11.53 -3.37
CA TYR A 116 -5.59 -10.59 -2.26
C TYR A 116 -6.54 -9.41 -2.56
N ALA A 117 -7.15 -9.37 -3.73
CA ALA A 117 -7.92 -8.22 -4.20
C ALA A 117 -9.30 -8.10 -3.51
N LEU A 118 -9.70 -6.86 -3.21
CA LEU A 118 -11.02 -6.50 -2.68
C LEU A 118 -11.97 -5.93 -3.74
N ASP A 119 -11.46 -5.55 -4.91
CA ASP A 119 -12.14 -4.82 -5.98
C ASP A 119 -12.01 -5.51 -7.35
N ALA A 120 -11.92 -6.85 -7.34
CA ALA A 120 -11.81 -7.69 -8.53
C ALA A 120 -13.13 -7.81 -9.33
#